data_AF-A0A844YCH1-F1
#
_entry.id   AF-A0A844YCH1-F1
#
_cell.length_a   1.000
_cell.length_b   1.000
_cell.length_c   1.000
_cell.angle_alpha   90.00
_cell.angle_beta   90.00
_cell.angle_gamma   90.00
#
_symmetry.space_group_name_H-M   'P 1'
#
loop_
_entity.id
_entity.type
_entity.pdbx_description
1 polymer ?
#
loop_
_entity_poly.entity_id
_entity_poly.type
_entity_poly.pdbx_seq_one_letter_code
_entity_poly.pdbx_strand_id
1 'polypeptide(L)'
;MRSAHVLGPVLAITALLAACGPSDNDPGPGGVTVGEARALDEAAQMIEERRIPADVLAEQDGAEQDGAEQDGAEQRTDEADMGQDMGQTTGENE
;
A
#
# COMPACT_ATOMS: atom_id res chain seq x y z
N MET A 1 -16.20 -53.80 -22.35
CA MET A 1 -14.75 -53.53 -22.25
C MET A 1 -14.21 -52.53 -23.27
N ARG A 2 -14.92 -52.22 -24.37
CA ARG A 2 -14.47 -51.23 -25.39
C ARG A 2 -14.43 -49.78 -24.90
N SER A 3 -15.25 -49.41 -23.91
CA SER A 3 -15.33 -48.04 -23.36
C SER A 3 -14.06 -47.60 -22.61
N ALA A 4 -13.26 -48.54 -22.11
CA ALA A 4 -12.02 -48.24 -21.37
C ALA A 4 -10.90 -47.71 -22.29
N HIS A 5 -10.93 -48.05 -23.58
CA HIS A 5 -9.90 -47.64 -24.54
C HIS A 5 -10.06 -46.19 -25.02
N VAL A 6 -11.24 -45.60 -24.85
CA VAL A 6 -11.48 -44.18 -25.19
C VAL A 6 -11.15 -43.26 -24.01
N LEU A 7 -11.26 -43.77 -22.78
CA LEU A 7 -10.98 -42.99 -21.57
C LEU A 7 -9.48 -42.68 -21.40
N GLY A 8 -8.60 -43.62 -21.78
CA GLY A 8 -7.15 -43.46 -21.71
C GLY A 8 -6.59 -42.27 -22.52
N PRO A 9 -6.87 -42.16 -23.84
CA PRO A 9 -6.35 -41.06 -24.64
C PRO A 9 -6.99 -39.70 -24.27
N VAL A 10 -8.26 -39.69 -23.86
CA VAL A 10 -8.92 -38.45 -23.39
C VAL A 10 -8.24 -37.91 -22.14
N LEU A 11 -7.95 -38.77 -21.16
CA LEU A 11 -7.23 -38.37 -19.94
C LEU A 11 -5.82 -37.84 -20.25
N ALA A 12 -5.10 -38.51 -21.17
CA ALA A 12 -3.77 -38.10 -21.59
C ALA A 12 -3.78 -36.71 -22.27
N ILE A 13 -4.75 -36.44 -23.14
CA ILE A 13 -4.88 -35.14 -23.80
C ILE A 13 -5.21 -34.04 -22.79
N THR A 14 -6.11 -34.28 -21.83
CA THR A 14 -6.45 -33.28 -20.80
C THR A 14 -5.26 -32.97 -19.88
N ALA A 15 -4.40 -33.95 -19.60
CA ALA A 15 -3.19 -33.73 -18.80
C ALA A 15 -2.14 -32.87 -19.53
N LEU A 16 -2.01 -33.02 -20.85
CA LEU A 16 -1.13 -32.18 -21.66
C LEU A 16 -1.63 -30.73 -21.76
N LEU A 17 -2.94 -30.51 -21.82
CA LEU A 17 -3.50 -29.15 -21.82
C LEU A 17 -3.30 -28.44 -20.48
N ALA A 18 -3.34 -29.17 -19.36
CA ALA A 18 -3.07 -28.61 -18.03
C ALA A 18 -1.61 -28.15 -17.84
N ALA A 19 -0.68 -28.64 -18.67
CA ALA A 19 0.70 -28.19 -18.67
C ALA A 19 0.91 -26.85 -19.40
N CYS A 20 -0.10 -26.31 -20.09
CA CYS A 20 -0.06 -25.01 -20.75
C CYS A 20 -0.54 -23.89 -19.82
N GLY A 21 -0.08 -23.93 -18.56
CA GLY A 21 -0.36 -22.90 -17.56
C GLY A 21 0.65 -21.74 -17.64
N PRO A 22 0.33 -20.59 -17.02
CA PRO A 22 1.25 -19.47 -16.91
C PRO A 22 2.57 -19.91 -16.26
N SER A 23 3.69 -19.54 -16.86
CA SER A 23 5.03 -19.69 -16.30
C SER A 23 5.27 -18.66 -15.21
N ASP A 24 6.16 -18.95 -14.26
CA ASP A 24 6.43 -18.05 -13.13
C ASP A 24 6.91 -16.65 -13.56
N ASN A 25 7.53 -16.52 -14.74
CA ASN A 25 8.01 -15.25 -15.30
C ASN A 25 7.00 -14.56 -16.22
N ASP A 26 5.83 -15.17 -16.46
CA ASP A 26 4.82 -14.57 -17.31
C ASP A 26 4.24 -13.33 -16.61
N PRO A 27 3.99 -12.24 -17.36
CA PRO A 27 3.40 -11.03 -16.80
C PRO A 27 1.97 -11.33 -16.30
N GLY A 28 1.76 -11.11 -15.01
CA GLY A 28 0.49 -11.25 -14.34
C GLY A 28 -0.26 -9.91 -14.20
N PRO A 29 -1.49 -9.96 -13.65
CA PRO A 29 -2.27 -8.75 -13.38
C PRO A 29 -1.55 -7.84 -12.37
N GLY A 30 -1.58 -6.53 -12.62
CA GLY A 30 -0.88 -5.54 -11.79
C GLY A 30 0.60 -5.35 -12.14
N GLY A 31 1.11 -5.99 -13.19
CA GLY A 31 2.50 -5.83 -13.64
C GLY A 31 3.52 -6.65 -12.86
N VAL A 32 3.07 -7.53 -11.96
CA VAL A 32 3.90 -8.53 -11.28
C VAL A 32 3.85 -9.84 -12.03
N THR A 33 4.92 -10.62 -11.99
CA THR A 33 4.96 -11.95 -12.55
C THR A 33 4.14 -12.93 -11.70
N VAL A 34 3.74 -14.05 -12.28
CA VAL A 34 2.97 -15.10 -11.58
C VAL A 34 3.76 -15.63 -10.37
N GLY A 35 5.07 -15.80 -10.51
CA GLY A 35 5.95 -16.24 -9.44
C GLY A 35 6.10 -15.20 -8.33
N GLU A 36 6.22 -13.92 -8.69
CA GLU A 36 6.23 -12.82 -7.71
C GLU A 36 4.92 -12.77 -6.91
N ALA A 37 3.77 -12.82 -7.58
CA ALA A 37 2.47 -12.81 -6.91
C ALA A 37 2.34 -13.96 -5.90
N ARG A 38 2.77 -15.17 -6.29
CA ARG A 38 2.77 -16.35 -5.41
C ARG A 38 3.70 -16.17 -4.20
N ALA A 39 4.87 -15.57 -4.39
CA ALA A 39 5.80 -15.29 -3.29
C ALA A 39 5.24 -14.27 -2.30
N LEU A 40 4.50 -13.27 -2.79
CA LEU A 40 3.80 -12.30 -1.94
C LEU A 40 2.69 -12.98 -1.12
N ASP A 41 1.93 -13.90 -1.71
CA ASP A 41 0.88 -14.66 -1.02
C ASP A 41 1.43 -15.54 0.10
N GLU A 42 2.55 -16.23 -0.13
CA GLU A 42 3.25 -16.99 0.92
C GLU A 42 3.72 -16.08 2.06
N ALA A 43 4.26 -14.90 1.74
CA ALA A 43 4.67 -13.93 2.75
C ALA A 43 3.47 -13.45 3.59
N ALA A 44 2.32 -13.18 2.96
CA ALA A 44 1.10 -12.81 3.66
C ALA A 44 0.60 -13.94 4.57
N GLN A 45 0.68 -15.19 4.11
CA GLN A 45 0.29 -16.35 4.92
C GLN A 45 1.15 -16.49 6.18
N MET A 46 2.46 -16.26 6.09
CA MET A 46 3.36 -16.25 7.27
C MET A 46 3.00 -15.15 8.29
N ILE A 47 2.46 -14.02 7.83
CA ILE A 47 2.00 -12.92 8.71
C ILE A 47 0.70 -13.32 9.41
N GLU A 48 -0.25 -13.91 8.67
CA GLU A 48 -1.52 -14.37 9.23
C GLU A 48 -1.33 -15.49 10.27
N GLU A 49 -0.42 -16.43 10.01
CA GLU A 49 -0.04 -17.47 10.99
C GLU A 49 0.51 -16.89 12.29
N ARG A 50 1.20 -15.74 12.20
CA ARG A 50 1.69 -14.97 13.35
C ARG A 50 0.65 -14.00 13.86
N ARG A 51 -0.62 -14.40 13.86
CA ARG A 51 -1.81 -13.60 14.21
C ARG A 51 -1.47 -12.59 15.30
N ILE A 52 -1.32 -11.34 14.87
CA ILE A 52 -0.96 -10.24 15.75
C ILE A 52 -2.16 -10.03 16.69
N PRO A 53 -1.94 -10.01 18.02
CA PRO A 53 -3.04 -9.93 18.96
C PRO A 53 -3.75 -8.57 18.79
N ALA A 54 -5.08 -8.58 18.95
CA ALA A 54 -5.95 -7.47 18.54
C ALA A 54 -5.72 -6.17 19.32
N ASP A 55 -5.16 -6.27 20.53
CA ASP A 55 -4.69 -5.15 21.34
C ASP A 55 -3.52 -4.40 20.66
N VAL A 56 -2.61 -5.12 20.02
CA VAL A 56 -1.50 -4.51 19.26
C VAL A 56 -2.01 -3.84 17.97
N LEU A 57 -3.04 -4.39 17.34
CA LEU A 57 -3.67 -3.80 16.15
C LEU A 57 -4.45 -2.52 16.50
N ALA A 58 -5.18 -2.51 17.63
CA ALA A 58 -5.93 -1.35 18.09
C ALA A 58 -5.04 -0.14 18.45
N GLU A 59 -3.80 -0.39 18.89
CA GLU A 59 -2.81 0.67 19.17
C GLU A 59 -2.26 1.31 17.87
N GLN A 60 -2.24 0.57 16.75
CA GLN A 60 -1.76 1.08 15.45
C GLN A 60 -2.80 1.93 14.71
N ASP A 61 -4.08 1.55 14.77
CA ASP A 61 -5.18 2.35 14.20
C ASP A 61 -5.33 3.73 14.89
N GLY A 62 -4.88 3.85 16.15
CA GLY A 62 -4.85 5.12 16.88
C GLY A 62 -3.67 6.03 16.54
N ALA A 63 -2.62 5.52 15.88
CA ALA A 63 -1.42 6.28 15.53
C ALA A 63 -1.40 6.80 14.07
N GLU A 64 -2.24 6.24 13.19
CA GLU A 64 -2.29 6.62 11.76
C GLU A 64 -3.36 7.70 11.45
N GLN A 65 -4.12 8.13 12.46
CA GLN A 65 -5.11 9.20 12.38
C GLN A 65 -4.58 10.58 12.82
N ASP A 66 -3.33 10.91 12.51
CA ASP A 66 -2.77 12.26 12.76
C ASP A 66 -2.06 12.87 11.53
N GLY A 67 -2.19 12.21 10.36
CA GLY A 67 -1.50 12.60 9.13
C GLY A 67 -2.37 13.26 8.04
N ALA A 68 -3.69 13.36 8.23
CA ALA A 68 -4.61 13.78 7.17
C ALA A 68 -5.24 15.17 7.35
N GLU A 69 -4.79 15.98 8.31
CA GLU A 69 -5.30 17.34 8.49
C GLU A 69 -4.17 18.35 8.77
N GLN A 70 -3.28 18.50 7.79
CA GLN A 70 -2.41 19.66 7.69
C GLN A 70 -2.46 20.18 6.26
N ASP A 71 -3.44 21.04 5.95
CA ASP A 71 -3.22 22.31 5.26
C ASP A 71 -4.55 23.05 5.07
N GLY A 72 -4.64 24.28 5.58
CA GLY A 72 -5.58 25.26 5.01
C GLY A 72 -6.75 25.73 5.87
N ALA A 73 -6.53 26.13 7.13
CA ALA A 73 -7.31 27.22 7.71
C ALA A 73 -6.65 27.79 8.98
N GLU A 74 -6.58 29.12 9.06
CA GLU A 74 -6.37 29.90 10.29
C GLU A 74 -4.96 29.99 10.88
N GLN A 75 -4.10 30.79 10.23
CA GLN A 75 -3.31 31.79 10.96
C GLN A 75 -3.81 33.18 10.57
N ARG A 76 -5.02 33.47 11.04
CA ARG A 76 -5.54 34.83 11.23
C ARG A 76 -5.38 35.08 12.73
N THR A 77 -4.70 36.18 13.08
CA THR A 77 -4.15 36.57 14.40
C THR A 77 -2.70 36.09 14.52
N ASP A 78 -1.67 36.93 14.33
CA ASP A 78 -1.34 38.05 15.20
C ASP A 78 -0.45 39.08 14.46
N GLU A 79 -0.99 40.25 14.07
CA GLU A 79 -0.16 41.44 13.85
C GLU A 79 -1.03 42.72 13.91
N ALA A 80 -1.87 42.78 14.94
CA ALA A 80 -2.33 44.05 15.49
C ALA A 80 -1.27 44.55 16.49
N ASP A 81 -0.07 44.88 16.02
CA ASP A 81 0.95 45.59 16.82
C ASP A 81 2.02 46.29 15.97
N MET A 82 1.62 47.06 14.96
CA MET A 82 2.48 48.13 14.41
C MET A 82 2.12 49.48 15.04
N GLY A 83 1.91 49.46 16.36
CA GLY A 83 1.90 50.63 17.24
C GLY A 83 3.31 50.98 17.70
N GLN A 84 4.22 51.27 16.78
CA GLN A 84 5.49 51.96 17.04
C GLN A 84 5.32 53.36 16.41
N ASP A 85 4.70 54.36 17.06
CA ASP A 85 5.17 55.02 18.29
C ASP A 85 6.67 54.89 18.56
N MET A 86 7.47 55.36 17.60
CA MET A 86 8.81 55.87 17.88
C MET A 86 9.03 57.13 17.04
N GLY A 87 8.42 58.23 17.49
CA GLY A 87 9.03 59.53 17.26
C GLY A 87 10.31 59.60 18.08
N GLN A 88 11.48 59.60 17.43
CA GLN A 88 12.71 60.15 18.00
C GLN A 88 13.81 60.30 16.93
N THR A 89 14.17 61.57 16.71
CA THR A 89 15.50 62.07 16.35
C THR A 89 16.08 61.68 14.98
N THR A 90 15.84 62.53 13.98
CA THR A 90 16.98 62.98 13.16
C THR A 90 16.82 64.48 12.91
N GLY A 91 17.08 65.25 13.96
CA GLY A 91 17.76 66.53 13.79
C GLY A 91 19.26 66.27 13.66
N GLU A 92 19.93 67.19 12.98
CA GLU A 92 21.36 67.51 13.16
C GLU A 92 22.38 66.53 12.57
N ASN A 93 22.79 66.75 11.30
CA ASN A 93 24.16 67.21 11.02
C ASN A 93 24.37 67.60 9.55
N GLU A 94 24.83 68.86 9.39
CA GLU A 94 25.59 69.51 8.31
C GLU A 94 25.58 68.97 6.86
#